data_AF-A0A7T8BA88-F1
#
_entry.id   AF-A0A7T8BA88-F1
#
_cell.length_a   1.000
_cell.length_b   1.000
_cell.length_c   1.000
_cell.angle_alpha   90.00
_cell.angle_beta   90.00
_cell.angle_gamma   90.00
#
_symmetry.space_group_name_H-M   'P 1'
#
loop_
_entity.id
_entity.type
_entity.pdbx_description
1 polymer ?
#
loop_
_entity_poly.entity_id
_entity_poly.type
_entity_poly.pdbx_seq_one_letter_code
_entity_poly.pdbx_strand_id
1 'polypeptide(L)'
;MQFELTEALINHILFSMEDQNDDFFVDTQEGIVVTAAEISGEPSAGDHQDQRYIGIPRWESSDGFRLMERFAAGFKNPIVREELVQALDQGRGVFRAFKNALNRHTEVEQLWFSFKEREMRRVIIKWYNGLREEWGLDLIGEEPEETGDLILEDFRFRQAQPSDRESADELHALCLKELSAALCCPEPAGKPAPGSLWEQTGNWVFPGEESLIAETGGGDYAGHISAVSTGRILMVKVLEVFPEYRGLGIGEALLQRFTQSVDKSRYFQVLIDIPSHVEGFSRVLLREYFKPLATRYYVNLRDTLSK
;
A
#
# COMPACT_ATOMS: atom_id res chain seq x y z
N MET A 1 -31.37 -7.74 14.77
CA MET A 1 -30.59 -7.17 15.89
C MET A 1 -29.38 -6.45 15.31
N GLN A 2 -28.84 -5.45 16.02
CA GLN A 2 -27.68 -4.66 15.60
C GLN A 2 -26.52 -4.96 16.54
N PHE A 3 -25.29 -4.95 16.03
CA PHE A 3 -24.07 -5.08 16.84
C PHE A 3 -23.01 -4.11 16.32
N GLU A 4 -22.06 -3.73 17.17
CA GLU A 4 -20.92 -2.89 16.80
C GLU A 4 -19.74 -3.73 16.32
N LEU A 5 -19.16 -3.34 15.19
CA LEU A 5 -17.95 -3.96 14.66
C LEU A 5 -16.71 -3.38 15.35
N THR A 6 -16.34 -3.95 16.50
CA THR A 6 -15.13 -3.56 17.24
C THR A 6 -13.88 -4.20 16.65
N GLU A 7 -12.71 -3.62 16.88
CA GLU A 7 -11.40 -4.20 16.50
C GLU A 7 -11.22 -5.64 16.98
N ALA A 8 -11.65 -5.95 18.21
CA ALA A 8 -11.56 -7.30 18.76
C ALA A 8 -12.43 -8.29 17.94
N LEU A 9 -13.63 -7.87 17.54
CA LEU A 9 -14.53 -8.67 16.71
C LEU A 9 -14.00 -8.80 15.27
N ILE A 10 -13.43 -7.75 14.69
CA ILE A 10 -12.78 -7.80 13.37
C ILE A 10 -11.67 -8.85 13.36
N ASN A 11 -10.77 -8.81 14.35
CA ASN A 11 -9.66 -9.75 14.46
C ASN A 11 -10.16 -11.19 14.64
N HIS A 12 -11.24 -11.39 15.41
CA HIS A 12 -11.84 -12.71 15.58
C HIS A 12 -12.47 -13.22 14.27
N ILE A 13 -13.24 -12.38 13.57
CA ILE A 13 -13.82 -12.72 12.26
C ILE A 13 -12.70 -13.05 11.26
N LEU A 14 -11.64 -12.25 11.22
CA LEU A 14 -10.50 -12.47 10.32
C LEU A 14 -9.86 -13.83 10.56
N PHE A 15 -9.62 -14.20 11.82
CA PHE A 15 -9.10 -15.51 12.19
C PHE A 15 -10.04 -16.63 11.75
N SER A 16 -11.34 -16.49 12.02
CA SER A 16 -12.36 -17.47 11.65
C SER A 16 -12.52 -17.62 10.13
N MET A 17 -12.34 -16.56 9.34
CA MET A 17 -12.36 -16.63 7.87
C MET A 17 -11.24 -17.51 7.30
N GLU A 18 -10.10 -17.64 7.99
CA GLU A 18 -9.01 -18.49 7.51
C GLU A 18 -9.25 -19.97 7.76
N ASP A 19 -10.13 -20.30 8.70
CA ASP A 19 -10.54 -21.68 8.96
C ASP A 19 -11.65 -22.09 7.98
N GLN A 20 -11.29 -22.95 7.04
CA GLN A 20 -12.18 -23.42 5.98
C GLN A 20 -12.90 -24.72 6.34
N ASN A 21 -12.74 -25.23 7.57
CA ASN A 21 -13.32 -26.51 7.98
C ASN A 21 -14.68 -26.35 8.66
N ASP A 22 -14.95 -25.20 9.26
CA ASP A 22 -16.14 -24.93 10.07
C ASP A 22 -16.94 -23.74 9.54
N ASP A 23 -18.25 -23.75 9.81
CA ASP A 23 -19.13 -22.61 9.56
C ASP A 23 -19.21 -21.72 10.81
N PHE A 24 -18.90 -20.44 10.64
CA PHE A 24 -18.81 -19.45 11.71
C PHE A 24 -19.89 -18.37 11.61
N PHE A 25 -20.36 -17.93 12.77
CA PHE A 25 -21.43 -16.95 12.94
C PHE A 25 -21.05 -15.93 14.01
N VAL A 26 -21.45 -14.68 13.84
CA VAL A 26 -21.42 -13.67 14.90
C VAL A 26 -22.67 -13.81 15.76
N ASP A 27 -22.49 -14.04 17.06
CA ASP A 27 -23.56 -13.86 18.04
C ASP A 27 -23.75 -12.37 18.30
N THR A 28 -24.87 -11.83 17.82
CA THR A 28 -25.17 -10.39 17.93
C THR A 28 -25.46 -9.90 19.35
N GLN A 29 -25.68 -10.81 20.32
CA GLN A 29 -25.88 -10.43 21.72
C GLN A 29 -24.56 -10.33 22.48
N GLU A 30 -23.69 -11.32 22.30
CA GLU A 30 -22.42 -11.43 23.01
C GLU A 30 -21.26 -10.73 22.27
N GLY A 31 -21.42 -10.46 20.97
CA GLY A 31 -20.40 -9.80 20.14
C GLY A 31 -19.18 -10.67 19.88
N ILE A 32 -19.37 -12.00 19.81
CA ILE A 32 -18.32 -13.00 19.60
C ILE A 32 -18.62 -13.87 18.38
N VAL A 33 -17.58 -14.50 17.82
CA VAL A 33 -17.72 -15.52 16.78
C VAL A 33 -17.91 -16.89 17.42
N VAL A 34 -18.88 -17.65 16.92
CA VAL A 34 -19.23 -19.01 17.36
C VAL A 34 -19.38 -19.94 16.15
N THR A 35 -19.22 -21.23 16.36
CA THR A 35 -19.38 -22.28 15.35
C THR A 35 -20.80 -22.86 15.34
N ALA A 36 -21.20 -23.48 14.22
CA ALA A 36 -22.46 -24.23 14.15
C ALA A 36 -22.61 -25.30 15.26
N ALA A 37 -21.50 -25.93 15.66
CA ALA A 37 -21.48 -26.93 16.72
C ALA A 37 -21.84 -26.32 18.08
N GLU A 38 -21.31 -25.15 18.41
CA GLU A 38 -21.60 -24.42 19.65
C GLU A 38 -23.05 -23.94 19.72
N ILE A 39 -23.62 -23.49 18.59
CA ILE A 39 -25.03 -23.09 18.49
C ILE A 39 -25.97 -24.28 18.75
N SER A 40 -25.64 -25.46 18.20
CA SER A 40 -26.48 -26.66 18.31
C SER A 40 -26.55 -27.28 19.72
N GLY A 41 -25.63 -26.88 20.61
CA GLY A 41 -25.58 -27.33 22.00
C GLY A 41 -26.49 -26.57 22.97
N GLU A 42 -27.11 -25.46 22.53
CA GLU A 42 -28.03 -24.67 23.37
C GLU A 42 -29.46 -25.24 23.36
N PRO A 43 -30.15 -25.37 24.52
CA PRO A 43 -31.52 -25.87 24.57
C PRO A 43 -32.44 -24.89 23.84
N SER A 44 -33.10 -25.38 22.78
CA SER A 44 -33.92 -24.61 21.84
C SER A 44 -34.92 -23.68 22.52
N ALA A 45 -34.72 -22.38 22.37
CA ALA A 45 -35.69 -21.35 22.73
C ALA A 45 -36.23 -20.68 21.45
N GLY A 46 -37.13 -21.38 20.75
CA GLY A 46 -38.11 -20.79 19.83
C GLY A 46 -37.59 -20.14 18.54
N ASP A 47 -38.56 -19.71 17.71
CA ASP A 47 -38.45 -19.19 16.33
C ASP A 47 -37.58 -17.91 16.15
N HIS A 48 -36.72 -17.56 17.11
CA HIS A 48 -35.87 -16.36 17.11
C HIS A 48 -34.37 -16.64 16.85
N GLN A 49 -33.97 -17.90 16.64
CA GLN A 49 -32.57 -18.29 16.41
C GLN A 49 -31.99 -17.70 15.12
N ASP A 50 -32.80 -17.54 14.06
CA ASP A 50 -32.37 -17.03 12.75
C ASP A 50 -31.93 -15.56 12.76
N GLN A 51 -32.26 -14.77 13.80
CA GLN A 51 -31.89 -13.35 13.86
C GLN A 51 -30.77 -13.03 14.86
N ARG A 52 -30.36 -13.99 15.70
CA ARG A 52 -29.27 -13.82 16.68
C ARG A 52 -27.90 -14.10 16.09
N TYR A 53 -27.80 -15.10 15.23
CA TYR A 53 -26.54 -15.56 14.65
C TYR A 53 -26.46 -15.14 13.18
N ILE A 54 -25.48 -14.30 12.86
CA ILE A 54 -25.26 -13.81 11.48
C ILE A 54 -23.99 -14.47 10.93
N GLY A 55 -24.10 -15.16 9.80
CA GLY A 55 -22.94 -15.78 9.15
C GLY A 55 -21.86 -14.76 8.77
N ILE A 56 -20.60 -15.09 9.06
CA ILE A 56 -19.46 -14.25 8.67
C ILE A 56 -19.24 -14.31 7.14
N PRO A 57 -18.44 -13.40 6.55
CA PRO A 57 -18.09 -13.48 5.13
C PRO A 57 -17.42 -14.83 4.82
N ARG A 58 -17.88 -15.51 3.77
CA ARG A 58 -17.21 -16.73 3.30
C ARG A 58 -15.87 -16.39 2.66
N TRP A 59 -14.86 -17.22 2.94
CA TRP A 59 -13.51 -17.08 2.40
C TRP A 59 -13.03 -18.44 1.87
N GLU A 60 -13.08 -18.62 0.56
CA GLU A 60 -12.72 -19.89 -0.05
C GLU A 60 -11.23 -19.98 -0.37
N SER A 61 -10.72 -21.19 -0.62
CA SER A 61 -9.34 -21.36 -1.11
C SER A 61 -9.12 -20.61 -2.43
N SER A 62 -10.16 -20.41 -3.23
CA SER A 62 -10.11 -19.64 -4.48
C SER A 62 -9.85 -18.14 -4.22
N ASP A 63 -10.43 -17.57 -3.17
CA ASP A 63 -10.19 -16.19 -2.76
C ASP A 63 -8.77 -16.02 -2.22
N GLY A 64 -8.30 -16.96 -1.40
CA GLY A 64 -6.91 -17.00 -0.93
C GLY A 64 -5.91 -17.10 -2.08
N PHE A 65 -6.20 -17.89 -3.12
CA PHE A 65 -5.35 -17.99 -4.31
C PHE A 65 -5.33 -16.68 -5.10
N ARG A 66 -6.50 -16.08 -5.38
CA ARG A 66 -6.59 -14.78 -6.08
C ARG A 66 -5.86 -13.68 -5.32
N LEU A 67 -5.89 -13.73 -3.98
CA LEU A 67 -5.17 -12.79 -3.13
C LEU A 67 -3.65 -12.93 -3.32
N MET A 68 -3.13 -14.16 -3.37
CA MET A 68 -1.72 -14.43 -3.70
C MET A 68 -1.36 -13.94 -5.10
N GLU A 69 -2.19 -14.20 -6.11
CA GLU A 69 -1.97 -13.70 -7.47
C GLU A 69 -1.89 -12.18 -7.53
N ARG A 70 -2.83 -11.49 -6.86
CA ARG A 70 -2.84 -10.02 -6.80
C ARG A 70 -1.60 -9.47 -6.10
N PHE A 71 -1.18 -10.10 -5.01
CA PHE A 71 0.04 -9.71 -4.30
C PHE A 71 1.28 -9.87 -5.19
N ALA A 72 1.44 -11.05 -5.81
CA ALA A 72 2.56 -11.34 -6.71
C ALA A 72 2.58 -10.38 -7.91
N ALA A 73 1.42 -10.12 -8.53
CA ALA A 73 1.30 -9.22 -9.68
C ALA A 73 1.62 -7.77 -9.33
N GLY A 74 1.26 -7.31 -8.13
CA GLY A 74 1.51 -5.96 -7.63
C GLY A 74 2.93 -5.74 -7.10
N PHE A 75 3.74 -6.80 -6.97
CA PHE A 75 5.09 -6.69 -6.42
C PHE A 75 6.04 -6.03 -7.42
N LYS A 76 6.68 -4.92 -7.04
CA LYS A 76 7.52 -4.13 -7.95
C LYS A 76 8.90 -4.74 -8.22
N ASN A 77 9.44 -5.50 -7.26
CA ASN A 77 10.74 -6.16 -7.44
C ASN A 77 10.58 -7.33 -8.43
N PRO A 78 11.24 -7.28 -9.60
CA PRO A 78 11.05 -8.29 -10.65
C PRO A 78 11.54 -9.69 -10.24
N ILE A 79 12.58 -9.79 -9.40
CA ILE A 79 13.14 -11.06 -8.96
C ILE A 79 12.17 -11.75 -8.01
N VAL A 80 11.75 -11.05 -6.96
CA VAL A 80 10.78 -11.59 -5.98
C VAL A 80 9.43 -11.84 -6.64
N ARG A 81 8.98 -10.95 -7.53
CA ARG A 81 7.77 -11.14 -8.32
C ARG A 81 7.82 -12.44 -9.12
N GLU A 82 8.93 -12.69 -9.81
CA GLU A 82 9.09 -13.91 -10.59
C GLU A 82 9.09 -15.16 -9.70
N GLU A 83 9.77 -15.13 -8.55
CA GLU A 83 9.72 -16.24 -7.57
C GLU A 83 8.31 -16.52 -7.05
N LEU A 84 7.55 -15.47 -6.70
CA LEU A 84 6.18 -15.58 -6.21
C LEU A 84 5.23 -16.09 -7.31
N VAL A 85 5.36 -15.60 -8.55
CA VAL A 85 4.56 -16.05 -9.70
C VAL A 85 4.87 -17.51 -10.02
N GLN A 86 6.15 -17.90 -10.08
CA GLN A 86 6.55 -19.28 -10.30
C GLN A 86 6.03 -20.23 -9.23
N ALA A 87 5.93 -19.78 -7.98
CA ALA A 87 5.35 -20.57 -6.89
C ALA A 87 3.84 -20.84 -7.11
N LEU A 88 3.12 -19.92 -7.74
CA LEU A 88 1.70 -20.06 -8.07
C LEU A 88 1.45 -20.93 -9.32
N ASP A 89 2.41 -21.01 -10.24
CA ASP A 89 2.32 -21.82 -11.47
C ASP A 89 2.50 -23.34 -11.24
N GLN A 90 2.89 -23.78 -10.04
CA GLN A 90 3.18 -25.19 -9.74
C GLN A 90 1.93 -26.10 -9.72
N GLY A 91 0.72 -25.52 -9.73
CA GLY A 91 -0.57 -26.23 -9.79
C GLY A 91 -0.95 -26.93 -8.47
N ARG A 92 -0.17 -27.92 -8.01
CA ARG A 92 -0.39 -28.59 -6.71
C ARG A 92 0.57 -28.06 -5.65
N GLY A 93 0.03 -27.76 -4.47
CA GLY A 93 0.83 -27.28 -3.34
C GLY A 93 1.22 -25.80 -3.43
N VAL A 94 0.54 -25.02 -4.29
CA VAL A 94 0.81 -23.59 -4.53
C VAL A 94 0.88 -22.77 -3.25
N PHE A 95 -0.02 -22.99 -2.28
CA PHE A 95 0.01 -22.30 -1.00
C PHE A 95 1.30 -22.55 -0.20
N ARG A 96 1.80 -23.79 -0.21
CA ARG A 96 3.06 -24.14 0.47
C ARG A 96 4.26 -23.59 -0.30
N ALA A 97 4.25 -23.68 -1.63
CA ALA A 97 5.30 -23.13 -2.48
C ALA A 97 5.42 -21.60 -2.29
N PHE A 98 4.28 -20.91 -2.26
CA PHE A 98 4.21 -19.47 -2.05
C PHE A 98 4.75 -19.08 -0.67
N LYS A 99 4.34 -19.76 0.41
CA LYS A 99 4.91 -19.56 1.74
C LYS A 99 6.42 -19.81 1.78
N ASN A 100 6.90 -20.87 1.11
CA ASN A 100 8.34 -21.13 1.03
C ASN A 100 9.10 -20.03 0.29
N ALA A 101 8.50 -19.38 -0.71
CA ALA A 101 9.09 -18.25 -1.41
C ALA A 101 9.13 -17.00 -0.49
N LEU A 102 8.05 -16.74 0.26
CA LEU A 102 8.03 -15.67 1.27
C LEU A 102 9.10 -15.85 2.35
N ASN A 103 9.25 -17.06 2.88
CA ASN A 103 10.22 -17.36 3.96
C ASN A 103 11.70 -17.12 3.59
N ARG A 104 12.00 -16.95 2.30
CA ARG A 104 13.36 -16.59 1.85
C ARG A 104 13.65 -15.10 2.01
N HIS A 105 12.61 -14.29 2.18
CA HIS A 105 12.67 -12.83 2.22
C HIS A 105 11.74 -12.32 3.34
N THR A 106 12.26 -12.19 4.57
CA THR A 106 11.48 -11.79 5.76
C THR A 106 10.66 -10.51 5.55
N GLU A 107 11.25 -9.53 4.86
CA GLU A 107 10.62 -8.25 4.49
C GLU A 107 9.33 -8.47 3.65
N VAL A 108 9.38 -9.43 2.72
CA VAL A 108 8.30 -9.75 1.79
C VAL A 108 7.19 -10.54 2.48
N GLU A 109 7.56 -11.38 3.45
CA GLU A 109 6.60 -12.10 4.29
C GLU A 109 5.75 -11.13 5.11
N GLN A 110 6.37 -10.10 5.72
CA GLN A 110 5.63 -9.05 6.43
C GLN A 110 4.71 -8.25 5.50
N LEU A 111 5.17 -7.94 4.27
CA LEU A 111 4.33 -7.32 3.23
C LEU A 111 3.12 -8.18 2.89
N TRP A 112 3.33 -9.50 2.77
CA TRP A 112 2.25 -10.44 2.51
C TRP A 112 1.21 -10.44 3.63
N PHE A 113 1.65 -10.52 4.90
CA PHE A 113 0.72 -10.52 6.02
C PHE A 113 -0.10 -9.24 6.09
N SER A 114 0.54 -8.09 5.94
CA SER A 114 -0.13 -6.78 5.97
C SER A 114 -1.07 -6.60 4.78
N PHE A 115 -0.65 -7.04 3.59
CA PHE A 115 -1.51 -7.04 2.41
C PHE A 115 -2.73 -7.95 2.61
N LYS A 116 -2.52 -9.17 3.11
CA LYS A 116 -3.57 -10.15 3.36
C LYS A 116 -4.57 -9.63 4.37
N GLU A 117 -4.10 -9.15 5.51
CA GLU A 117 -4.94 -8.57 6.55
C GLU A 117 -5.79 -7.43 6.01
N ARG A 118 -5.17 -6.47 5.30
CA ARG A 118 -5.88 -5.33 4.70
C ARG A 118 -6.97 -5.76 3.74
N GLU A 119 -6.69 -6.70 2.84
CA GLU A 119 -7.68 -7.16 1.87
C GLU A 119 -8.81 -7.95 2.53
N MET A 120 -8.51 -8.75 3.55
CA MET A 120 -9.53 -9.47 4.34
C MET A 120 -10.39 -8.50 5.16
N ARG A 121 -9.78 -7.50 5.82
CA ARG A 121 -10.51 -6.42 6.53
C ARG A 121 -11.48 -5.70 5.60
N ARG A 122 -11.09 -5.40 4.36
CA ARG A 122 -12.02 -4.80 3.36
C ARG A 122 -13.23 -5.68 3.07
N VAL A 123 -13.06 -7.01 3.05
CA VAL A 123 -14.19 -7.94 2.88
C VAL A 123 -15.12 -7.89 4.09
N ILE A 124 -14.56 -7.84 5.31
CA ILE A 124 -15.34 -7.69 6.56
C ILE A 124 -16.11 -6.37 6.57
N ILE A 125 -15.45 -5.24 6.26
CA ILE A 125 -16.11 -3.92 6.21
C ILE A 125 -17.21 -3.91 5.15
N LYS A 126 -16.97 -4.48 3.96
CA LYS A 126 -17.99 -4.58 2.90
C LYS A 126 -19.19 -5.40 3.34
N TRP A 127 -18.98 -6.53 3.99
CA TRP A 127 -20.05 -7.37 4.54
C TRP A 127 -20.83 -6.63 5.62
N TYR A 128 -20.15 -5.98 6.56
CA TYR A 128 -20.80 -5.26 7.63
C TYR A 128 -21.58 -4.04 7.11
N ASN A 129 -21.08 -3.35 6.10
CA ASN A 129 -21.82 -2.30 5.39
C ASN A 129 -23.11 -2.82 4.74
N GLY A 130 -23.09 -4.04 4.18
CA GLY A 130 -24.31 -4.69 3.70
C GLY A 130 -25.35 -4.88 4.83
N LEU A 131 -24.92 -5.35 6.01
CA LEU A 131 -25.80 -5.46 7.18
C LEU A 131 -26.33 -4.09 7.63
N ARG A 132 -25.49 -3.06 7.61
CA ARG A 132 -25.90 -1.69 7.98
C ARG A 132 -26.93 -1.10 7.03
N GLU A 133 -26.82 -1.38 5.73
CA GLU A 133 -27.86 -1.00 4.75
C GLU A 133 -29.19 -1.68 5.07
N GLU A 134 -29.18 -2.98 5.38
CA GLU A 134 -30.37 -3.71 5.80
C GLU A 134 -30.98 -3.15 7.09
N TRP A 135 -30.14 -2.62 8.00
CA TRP A 135 -30.57 -1.95 9.23
C TRP A 135 -30.95 -0.47 9.04
N GLY A 136 -30.78 0.10 7.85
CA GLY A 136 -31.04 1.51 7.56
C GLY A 136 -30.07 2.48 8.25
N LEU A 137 -28.83 2.06 8.50
CA LEU A 137 -27.76 2.87 9.09
C LEU A 137 -26.83 3.44 8.01
N ASP A 138 -26.15 4.54 8.33
CA ASP A 138 -25.09 5.10 7.49
C ASP A 138 -23.93 4.12 7.33
N LEU A 139 -23.33 4.05 6.15
CA LEU A 139 -22.17 3.21 5.86
C LEU A 139 -20.94 3.67 6.66
N ILE A 140 -20.14 2.71 7.10
CA ILE A 140 -18.80 2.98 7.62
C ILE A 140 -17.86 3.17 6.42
N GLY A 141 -17.05 4.22 6.43
CA GLY A 141 -16.01 4.43 5.42
C GLY A 141 -15.00 3.28 5.41
N GLU A 142 -14.25 3.10 4.31
CA GLU A 142 -13.10 2.20 4.34
C GLU A 142 -12.16 2.65 5.48
N GLU A 143 -11.88 1.78 6.45
CA GLU A 143 -10.96 2.08 7.54
C GLU A 143 -9.62 2.60 6.97
N PRO A 144 -9.05 3.67 7.57
CA PRO A 144 -7.72 4.13 7.19
C PRO A 144 -6.67 3.03 7.41
N GLU A 145 -5.56 3.15 6.70
CA GLU A 145 -4.51 2.15 6.52
C GLU A 145 -3.67 1.86 7.78
N GLU A 146 -4.29 1.49 8.91
CA GLU A 146 -3.61 1.36 10.23
C GLU A 146 -2.60 0.19 10.30
N THR A 147 -2.73 -0.86 9.47
CA THR A 147 -1.75 -1.97 9.46
C THR A 147 -0.35 -1.52 8.97
N GLY A 148 -0.26 -0.40 8.24
CA GLY A 148 1.01 0.17 7.82
C GLY A 148 1.86 0.68 8.98
N ASP A 149 1.24 1.07 10.09
CA ASP A 149 1.93 1.72 11.21
C ASP A 149 2.84 0.78 11.98
N LEU A 150 2.50 -0.51 12.09
CA LEU A 150 3.33 -1.52 12.77
C LEU A 150 4.65 -1.78 12.04
N ILE A 151 4.66 -1.77 10.70
CA ILE A 151 5.88 -1.97 9.91
C ILE A 151 6.78 -0.73 9.98
N LEU A 152 6.19 0.46 10.07
CA LEU A 152 6.93 1.71 10.13
C LEU A 152 7.72 1.88 11.45
N GLU A 153 7.43 1.08 12.48
CA GLU A 153 8.20 1.07 13.74
C GLU A 153 9.65 0.61 13.54
N ASP A 154 9.90 -0.24 12.55
CA ASP A 154 11.25 -0.71 12.17
C ASP A 154 12.03 0.33 11.36
N PHE A 155 11.39 1.44 10.98
CA PHE A 155 12.01 2.53 10.23
C PHE A 155 12.23 3.77 11.09
N ARG A 156 13.42 4.35 10.97
CA ARG A 156 13.77 5.63 11.58
C ARG A 156 13.71 6.73 10.53
N PHE A 157 13.05 7.82 10.89
CA PHE A 157 12.92 9.00 10.04
C PHE A 157 13.73 10.13 10.64
N ARG A 158 14.67 10.68 9.88
CA ARG A 158 15.55 11.76 10.34
C ARG A 158 15.82 12.78 9.24
N GLN A 159 16.31 13.95 9.66
CA GLN A 159 16.81 14.97 8.73
C GLN A 159 17.98 14.41 7.91
N ALA A 160 17.95 14.69 6.61
CA ALA A 160 19.00 14.30 5.69
C ALA A 160 20.32 15.00 6.05
N GLN A 161 21.41 14.25 5.92
CA GLN A 161 22.77 14.73 6.12
C GLN A 161 23.54 14.70 4.80
N PRO A 162 24.61 15.51 4.64
CA PRO A 162 25.45 15.45 3.45
C PRO A 162 26.08 14.07 3.21
N SER A 163 26.28 13.26 4.26
CA SER A 163 26.78 11.88 4.16
C SER A 163 25.81 10.93 3.45
N ASP A 164 24.52 11.24 3.44
CA ASP A 164 23.48 10.39 2.82
C ASP A 164 23.45 10.53 1.29
N ARG A 165 24.26 11.44 0.74
CA ARG A 165 24.24 11.81 -0.68
C ARG A 165 24.57 10.64 -1.60
N GLU A 166 25.51 9.79 -1.21
CA GLU A 166 25.92 8.63 -2.02
C GLU A 166 24.75 7.66 -2.23
N SER A 167 24.04 7.29 -1.15
CA SER A 167 22.86 6.43 -1.23
C SER A 167 21.69 7.09 -1.96
N ALA A 168 21.52 8.40 -1.83
CA ALA A 168 20.51 9.15 -2.57
C ALA A 168 20.81 9.19 -4.08
N ASP A 169 22.07 9.39 -4.47
CA ASP A 169 22.52 9.34 -5.88
C ASP A 169 22.29 7.93 -6.47
N GLU A 170 22.61 6.87 -5.71
CA GLU A 170 22.34 5.48 -6.11
C GLU A 170 20.84 5.21 -6.34
N LEU A 171 20.02 5.58 -5.36
CA LEU A 171 18.56 5.42 -5.43
C LEU A 171 17.98 6.21 -6.62
N HIS A 172 18.43 7.44 -6.82
CA HIS A 172 17.96 8.28 -7.91
C HIS A 172 18.31 7.66 -9.27
N ALA A 173 19.53 7.13 -9.42
CA ALA A 173 19.95 6.44 -10.63
C ALA A 173 19.08 5.19 -10.93
N LEU A 174 18.65 4.45 -9.91
CA LEU A 174 17.70 3.34 -10.07
C LEU A 174 16.34 3.84 -10.55
N CYS A 175 15.82 4.90 -9.93
CA CYS A 175 14.51 5.48 -10.32
C CYS A 175 14.53 6.01 -11.76
N LEU A 176 15.62 6.62 -12.20
CA LEU A 176 15.78 7.06 -13.60
C LEU A 176 15.79 5.89 -14.59
N LYS A 177 16.48 4.79 -14.25
CA LYS A 177 16.46 3.57 -15.07
C LYS A 177 15.05 3.02 -15.21
N GLU A 178 14.29 2.93 -14.13
CA GLU A 178 12.90 2.47 -14.15
C GLU A 178 11.99 3.40 -14.95
N LEU A 179 12.12 4.71 -14.76
CA LEU A 179 11.38 5.73 -15.49
C LEU A 179 11.64 5.64 -16.99
N SER A 180 12.92 5.47 -17.39
CA SER A 180 13.27 5.31 -18.80
C SER A 180 12.63 4.06 -19.39
N ALA A 181 12.67 2.93 -18.68
CA ALA A 181 12.03 1.68 -19.11
C ALA A 181 10.49 1.82 -19.24
N ALA A 182 9.85 2.53 -18.32
CA ALA A 182 8.40 2.76 -18.34
C ALA A 182 7.95 3.70 -19.48
N LEU A 183 8.82 4.63 -19.90
CA LEU A 183 8.56 5.56 -21.00
C LEU A 183 9.05 5.05 -22.37
N CYS A 184 9.69 3.88 -22.43
CA CYS A 184 10.30 3.34 -23.64
C CYS A 184 9.27 2.77 -24.63
N CYS A 185 9.05 3.54 -25.70
CA CYS A 185 9.16 3.00 -27.06
C CYS A 185 10.61 2.49 -27.26
N PRO A 186 10.85 1.35 -27.94
CA PRO A 186 12.20 0.83 -28.13
C PRO A 186 13.11 1.84 -28.86
N GLU A 187 14.31 2.08 -28.33
CA GLU A 187 15.27 3.00 -28.92
C GLU A 187 15.87 2.45 -30.23
N PRO A 188 15.93 3.25 -31.30
CA PRO A 188 17.01 3.16 -32.28
C PRO A 188 18.25 3.87 -31.71
N ALA A 189 19.38 3.17 -31.74
CA ALA A 189 20.66 3.60 -31.18
C ALA A 189 21.00 5.09 -31.44
N GLY A 190 21.24 5.85 -30.37
CA GLY A 190 21.89 7.17 -30.42
C GLY A 190 21.00 8.41 -30.28
N LYS A 191 19.82 8.34 -29.65
CA LYS A 191 19.00 9.54 -29.35
C LYS A 191 18.50 9.50 -27.91
N PRO A 192 18.45 10.64 -27.18
CA PRO A 192 18.02 10.66 -25.78
C PRO A 192 16.56 10.21 -25.62
N ALA A 193 16.32 9.39 -24.59
CA ALA A 193 15.04 8.79 -24.20
C ALA A 193 14.03 9.85 -23.69
N PRO A 194 12.71 9.59 -23.74
CA PRO A 194 11.69 10.45 -23.10
C PRO A 194 11.87 10.66 -21.59
N GLY A 195 12.62 9.81 -20.88
CA GLY A 195 13.08 10.07 -19.50
C GLY A 195 13.90 11.37 -19.35
N SER A 196 14.58 11.79 -20.43
CA SER A 196 15.33 13.04 -20.48
C SER A 196 14.48 14.29 -20.28
N LEU A 197 13.16 14.22 -20.48
CA LEU A 197 12.27 15.36 -20.28
C LEU A 197 12.03 15.61 -18.79
N TRP A 198 11.96 14.56 -17.97
CA TRP A 198 11.92 14.70 -16.51
C TRP A 198 13.30 15.04 -15.95
N GLU A 199 14.37 14.46 -16.48
CA GLU A 199 15.76 14.85 -16.14
C GLU A 199 16.04 16.34 -16.45
N GLN A 200 15.49 16.87 -17.55
CA GLN A 200 15.68 18.27 -17.94
C GLN A 200 14.73 19.25 -17.23
N THR A 201 13.61 18.77 -16.67
CA THR A 201 12.62 19.63 -15.98
C THR A 201 12.68 19.53 -14.45
N GLY A 202 13.17 18.41 -13.93
CA GLY A 202 13.38 18.15 -12.51
C GLY A 202 14.83 18.40 -12.14
N ASN A 203 15.13 19.58 -11.60
CA ASN A 203 16.36 19.79 -10.85
C ASN A 203 16.32 18.85 -9.62
N TRP A 204 16.83 17.62 -9.77
CA TRP A 204 17.02 16.73 -8.64
C TRP A 204 18.00 17.38 -7.67
N VAL A 205 17.59 17.46 -6.41
CA VAL A 205 18.35 18.12 -5.36
C VAL A 205 18.22 17.28 -4.11
N PHE A 206 19.36 16.93 -3.53
CA PHE A 206 19.44 16.25 -2.25
C PHE A 206 20.80 16.52 -1.57
N PRO A 207 20.89 16.83 -0.28
CA PRO A 207 19.79 17.37 0.52
C PRO A 207 19.39 18.76 -0.03
N GLY A 208 18.09 19.01 -0.01
CA GLY A 208 17.49 20.33 -0.24
C GLY A 208 17.43 21.15 1.04
N GLU A 209 16.64 22.20 1.04
CA GLU A 209 16.44 23.03 2.25
C GLU A 209 15.68 22.27 3.35
N GLU A 210 14.69 21.49 2.95
CA GLU A 210 13.93 20.61 3.83
C GLU A 210 14.07 19.20 3.26
N SER A 211 14.62 18.27 4.03
CA SER A 211 14.89 16.91 3.54
C SER A 211 14.84 15.89 4.66
N LEU A 212 14.07 14.83 4.46
CA LEU A 212 14.00 13.70 5.37
C LEU A 212 14.46 12.44 4.65
N ILE A 213 15.08 11.55 5.42
CA ILE A 213 15.36 10.19 4.99
C ILE A 213 14.61 9.20 5.86
N ALA A 214 14.40 8.01 5.33
CA ALA A 214 13.99 6.82 6.06
C ALA A 214 15.16 5.83 6.04
N GLU A 215 15.51 5.28 7.19
CA GLU A 215 16.50 4.20 7.35
C GLU A 215 15.91 3.05 8.14
N THR A 216 16.36 1.83 7.89
CA THR A 216 15.94 0.65 8.67
C THR A 216 16.49 0.72 10.10
N GLY A 217 15.99 -0.11 11.01
CA GLY A 217 16.56 -0.27 12.36
C GLY A 217 18.05 -0.67 12.35
N GLY A 218 18.53 -1.28 11.25
CA GLY A 218 19.94 -1.61 11.00
C GLY A 218 20.79 -0.46 10.47
N GLY A 219 20.17 0.67 10.09
CA GLY A 219 20.84 1.84 9.53
C GLY A 219 20.94 1.85 8.00
N ASP A 220 20.28 0.92 7.32
CA ASP A 220 20.28 0.87 5.86
C ASP A 220 19.35 1.96 5.30
N TYR A 221 19.79 2.62 4.24
CA TYR A 221 19.04 3.71 3.63
C TYR A 221 17.83 3.17 2.86
N ALA A 222 16.62 3.58 3.23
CA ALA A 222 15.39 3.07 2.64
C ALA A 222 14.72 4.03 1.64
N GLY A 223 14.87 5.33 1.83
CA GLY A 223 14.27 6.32 0.94
C GLY A 223 14.41 7.75 1.46
N HIS A 224 13.98 8.71 0.66
CA HIS A 224 14.02 10.12 1.04
C HIS A 224 12.96 10.97 0.36
N ILE A 225 12.73 12.13 0.96
CA ILE A 225 11.99 13.25 0.39
C ILE A 225 12.87 14.50 0.51
N SER A 226 12.94 15.29 -0.56
CA SER A 226 13.69 16.53 -0.56
C SER A 226 12.97 17.64 -1.30
N ALA A 227 13.01 18.83 -0.70
CA ALA A 227 12.38 20.02 -1.23
C ALA A 227 13.31 21.24 -1.19
N VAL A 228 13.07 22.14 -2.14
CA VAL A 228 13.72 23.46 -2.20
C VAL A 228 12.68 24.55 -2.10
N SER A 229 13.04 25.68 -1.51
CA SER A 229 12.10 26.80 -1.42
C SER A 229 12.12 27.66 -2.68
N THR A 230 10.98 28.26 -2.99
CA THR A 230 10.85 29.35 -3.95
C THR A 230 9.91 30.38 -3.35
N GLY A 231 10.49 31.33 -2.60
CA GLY A 231 9.74 32.27 -1.79
C GLY A 231 9.05 31.57 -0.62
N ARG A 232 7.72 31.54 -0.62
CA ARG A 232 6.90 30.90 0.44
C ARG A 232 6.36 29.52 0.04
N ILE A 233 6.85 28.98 -1.07
CA ILE A 233 6.43 27.68 -1.61
C ILE A 233 7.59 26.71 -1.45
N LEU A 234 7.33 25.53 -0.89
CA LEU A 234 8.26 24.40 -0.93
C LEU A 234 7.93 23.52 -2.13
N MET A 235 8.90 23.35 -3.01
CA MET A 235 8.79 22.42 -4.13
C MET A 235 9.50 21.11 -3.77
N VAL A 236 8.75 20.05 -3.56
CA VAL A 236 9.29 18.69 -3.45
C VAL A 236 9.89 18.33 -4.81
N LYS A 237 11.22 18.18 -4.84
CA LYS A 237 11.98 17.84 -6.04
C LYS A 237 12.15 16.34 -6.20
N VAL A 238 12.15 15.62 -5.08
CA VAL A 238 12.29 14.18 -5.07
C VAL A 238 11.54 13.56 -3.90
N LEU A 239 10.88 12.45 -4.17
CA LEU A 239 10.30 11.53 -3.19
C LEU A 239 10.54 10.12 -3.75
N GLU A 240 11.56 9.45 -3.22
CA GLU A 240 12.05 8.18 -3.75
C GLU A 240 12.24 7.18 -2.62
N VAL A 241 11.91 5.92 -2.90
CA VAL A 241 12.06 4.80 -1.97
C VAL A 241 12.72 3.66 -2.74
N PHE A 242 13.73 3.03 -2.13
CA PHE A 242 14.43 1.88 -2.69
C PHE A 242 13.44 0.77 -3.06
N PRO A 243 13.57 0.15 -4.24
CA PRO A 243 12.60 -0.82 -4.74
C PRO A 243 12.20 -1.92 -3.75
N GLU A 244 13.15 -2.41 -2.96
CA GLU A 244 12.96 -3.42 -1.92
C GLU A 244 12.04 -2.96 -0.77
N TYR A 245 11.97 -1.66 -0.48
CA TYR A 245 11.16 -1.12 0.61
C TYR A 245 9.84 -0.46 0.13
N ARG A 246 9.53 -0.56 -1.17
CA ARG A 246 8.28 -0.02 -1.71
C ARG A 246 7.09 -0.87 -1.29
N GLY A 247 5.96 -0.22 -0.99
CA GLY A 247 4.75 -0.88 -0.52
C GLY A 247 4.63 -0.98 1.01
N LEU A 248 5.70 -0.65 1.73
CA LEU A 248 5.75 -0.58 3.20
C LEU A 248 5.19 0.75 3.78
N GLY A 249 4.51 1.57 2.97
CA GLY A 249 4.03 2.89 3.40
C GLY A 249 5.12 3.97 3.59
N ILE A 250 6.40 3.67 3.37
CA ILE A 250 7.51 4.62 3.61
C ILE A 250 7.36 5.93 2.84
N GLY A 251 6.89 5.90 1.59
CA GLY A 251 6.68 7.12 0.80
C GLY A 251 5.60 8.03 1.39
N GLU A 252 4.51 7.45 1.90
CA GLU A 252 3.46 8.18 2.62
C GLU A 252 3.99 8.71 3.96
N ALA A 253 4.70 7.87 4.71
CA ALA A 253 5.33 8.24 5.98
C ALA A 253 6.33 9.40 5.84
N LEU A 254 7.15 9.40 4.78
CA LEU A 254 8.07 10.49 4.44
C LEU A 254 7.31 11.78 4.13
N LEU A 255 6.26 11.72 3.32
CA LEU A 255 5.45 12.88 2.96
C LEU A 255 4.72 13.48 4.17
N GLN A 256 4.08 12.64 4.99
CA GLN A 256 3.39 13.04 6.21
C GLN A 256 4.35 13.71 7.18
N ARG A 257 5.47 13.06 7.51
CA ARG A 257 6.47 13.63 8.43
C ARG A 257 7.08 14.91 7.89
N PHE A 258 7.33 14.99 6.58
CA PHE A 258 7.82 16.20 5.93
C PHE A 258 6.84 17.36 6.08
N THR A 259 5.57 17.17 5.73
CA THR A 259 4.56 18.23 5.84
C THR A 259 4.29 18.65 7.29
N GLN A 260 4.47 17.74 8.25
CA GLN A 260 4.39 18.02 9.68
C GLN A 260 5.63 18.77 10.21
N SER A 261 6.82 18.49 9.68
CA SER A 261 8.08 19.11 10.15
C SER A 261 8.33 20.50 9.58
N VAL A 262 7.73 20.83 8.44
CA VAL A 262 7.90 22.12 7.75
C VAL A 262 7.38 23.29 8.59
N ASP A 263 8.16 24.36 8.67
CA ASP A 263 7.77 25.60 9.35
C ASP A 263 6.64 26.33 8.60
N LYS A 264 5.42 26.20 9.11
CA LYS A 264 4.19 26.81 8.57
C LYS A 264 4.17 28.35 8.66
N SER A 265 5.06 28.95 9.45
CA SER A 265 5.22 30.41 9.47
C SER A 265 6.04 30.91 8.28
N ARG A 266 6.92 30.06 7.76
CA ARG A 266 7.81 30.34 6.62
C ARG A 266 7.20 29.93 5.28
N TYR A 267 6.53 28.79 5.23
CA TYR A 267 6.00 28.19 4.00
C TYR A 267 4.49 28.01 4.07
N PHE A 268 3.80 28.42 3.00
CA PHE A 268 2.32 28.37 2.92
C PHE A 268 1.80 27.30 1.98
N GLN A 269 2.64 26.79 1.10
CA GLN A 269 2.26 25.83 0.08
C GLN A 269 3.39 24.82 -0.13
N VAL A 270 3.00 23.56 -0.31
CA VAL A 270 3.88 22.49 -0.77
C VAL A 270 3.41 22.07 -2.15
N LEU A 271 4.33 22.01 -3.11
CA LEU A 271 4.09 21.52 -4.45
C LEU A 271 4.89 20.25 -4.68
N ILE A 272 4.27 19.24 -5.26
CA ILE A 272 4.89 18.00 -5.67
C ILE A 272 4.34 17.64 -7.05
N ASP A 273 5.23 17.34 -8.00
CA ASP A 273 4.85 16.83 -9.30
C ASP A 273 5.01 15.30 -9.27
N ILE A 274 3.95 14.56 -9.62
CA ILE A 274 3.97 13.09 -9.67
C ILE A 274 3.86 12.62 -11.12
N PRO A 275 4.69 11.67 -11.57
CA PRO A 275 4.55 11.08 -12.89
C PRO A 275 3.19 10.38 -13.05
N SER A 276 2.52 10.60 -14.19
CA SER A 276 1.16 10.10 -14.46
C SER A 276 1.01 8.57 -14.43
N HIS A 277 2.09 7.82 -14.61
CA HIS A 277 2.09 6.35 -14.56
C HIS A 277 2.28 5.78 -13.14
N VAL A 278 2.54 6.63 -12.14
CA VAL A 278 2.61 6.20 -10.74
C VAL A 278 1.18 6.08 -10.21
N GLU A 279 0.60 4.90 -10.42
CA GLU A 279 -0.71 4.57 -9.89
C GLU A 279 -0.68 4.43 -8.35
N GLY A 280 -1.76 4.85 -7.70
CA GLY A 280 -1.97 4.68 -6.25
C GLY A 280 -1.46 5.84 -5.38
N PHE A 281 -0.31 6.45 -5.68
CA PHE A 281 0.24 7.51 -4.81
C PHE A 281 -0.58 8.81 -4.84
N SER A 282 -1.37 9.04 -5.90
CA SER A 282 -2.33 10.14 -5.95
C SER A 282 -3.41 10.05 -4.86
N ARG A 283 -3.76 8.84 -4.38
CA ARG A 283 -4.69 8.66 -3.27
C ARG A 283 -4.08 9.13 -1.95
N VAL A 284 -2.79 8.85 -1.74
CA VAL A 284 -2.02 9.33 -0.59
C VAL A 284 -2.03 10.85 -0.56
N LEU A 285 -1.72 11.50 -1.70
CA LEU A 285 -1.79 12.96 -1.82
C LEU A 285 -3.16 13.53 -1.41
N LEU A 286 -4.24 12.94 -1.91
CA LEU A 286 -5.60 13.41 -1.59
C LEU A 286 -5.94 13.25 -0.10
N ARG A 287 -5.51 12.16 0.54
CA ARG A 287 -5.64 11.94 2.00
C ARG A 287 -4.85 12.98 2.79
N GLU A 288 -3.67 13.36 2.30
CA GLU A 288 -2.82 14.43 2.86
C GLU A 288 -3.24 15.84 2.42
N TYR A 289 -4.50 16.02 2.00
CA TYR A 289 -5.10 17.30 1.63
C TYR A 289 -4.45 18.03 0.44
N PHE A 290 -3.57 17.37 -0.33
CA PHE A 290 -3.08 17.91 -1.59
C PHE A 290 -4.23 17.94 -2.60
N LYS A 291 -4.22 18.97 -3.46
CA LYS A 291 -5.20 19.14 -4.53
C LYS A 291 -4.48 19.31 -5.87
N PRO A 292 -5.00 18.75 -6.97
CA PRO A 292 -4.44 19.01 -8.29
C PRO A 292 -4.43 20.52 -8.58
N LEU A 293 -3.26 21.08 -8.87
CA LEU A 293 -3.10 22.49 -9.22
C LEU A 293 -3.13 22.72 -10.74
N ALA A 294 -2.45 21.86 -11.50
CA ALA A 294 -2.38 21.94 -12.96
C ALA A 294 -2.16 20.55 -13.57
N THR A 295 -2.61 20.36 -14.81
CA THR A 295 -2.35 19.15 -15.60
C THR A 295 -1.35 19.49 -16.71
N ARG A 296 -0.24 18.76 -16.77
CA ARG A 296 0.79 18.93 -17.81
C ARG A 296 0.58 17.87 -18.90
N TYR A 297 0.42 18.32 -20.14
CA TYR A 297 0.32 17.45 -21.31
C TYR A 297 1.68 17.38 -22.01
N TYR A 298 2.04 16.20 -22.50
CA TYR A 298 3.24 15.97 -23.28
C TYR A 298 2.86 15.26 -24.59
N VAL A 299 3.57 15.63 -25.67
CA VAL A 299 3.53 14.92 -26.95
C VAL A 299 4.96 14.69 -27.40
N ASN A 300 5.27 13.44 -27.76
CA ASN A 300 6.53 13.13 -28.42
C ASN A 300 6.41 13.51 -29.90
N LEU A 301 7.09 14.60 -30.29
CA LEU A 301 7.04 15.09 -31.67
C LEU A 301 7.58 14.09 -32.70
N ARG A 302 8.31 13.05 -32.28
CA ARG A 302 8.75 11.98 -33.19
C ARG A 302 7.60 11.04 -33.56
N ASP A 303 6.62 10.87 -32.68
CA ASP A 303 5.45 10.03 -32.94
C ASP A 303 4.49 10.71 -33.94
N THR A 304 4.58 12.04 -34.08
CA THR A 304 3.80 12.83 -35.04
C THR A 304 4.40 12.87 -36.45
N LEU A 305 5.64 12.38 -36.65
CA LEU A 305 6.32 12.36 -37.96
C LEU A 305 6.03 11.09 -38.79
N SER A 306 5.32 10.11 -38.21
CA SER A 306 4.97 8.83 -38.87
C SER A 306 3.55 8.82 -39.47
N LYS A 307 2.96 9.99 -39.74
CA LYS A 307 1.67 10.15 -40.43
C LYS A 307 1.83 10.85 -41.77
#